data_AF-A0A1H6NC46-F1
#
_entry.id   AF-A0A1H6NC46-F1
#
_cell.length_a   1.000
_cell.length_b   1.000
_cell.length_c   1.000
_cell.angle_alpha   90.00
_cell.angle_beta   90.00
_cell.angle_gamma   90.00
#
_symmetry.space_group_name_H-M   'P 1'
#
loop_
_entity.id
_entity.type
_entity.pdbx_description
1 polymer ?
#
loop_
_entity_poly.entity_id
_entity_poly.type
_entity_poly.pdbx_seq_one_letter_code
_entity_poly.pdbx_strand_id
1 'polypeptide(L)'
;MGRSMFEIAAKAFYTFILVSLAVLCLRETYLTWFDSTVHYGSFAATKDGLSVPATGDSFRRLIVQQQRRLYQLYRTEPGAAKTGEFRAPGESIHIQSVSDLGDIPTSLLDELKIEAAGINVTSVLSTLQRWVRPPNEITGSIDQVGTAIYVTANWPDAPKREGNGREARTFVPPQQTDVDGASFEIACRIFLARIGSADPVWKDIGDSDFCSFSKSLVAFKEYVSLRDRAVSDDDRKKAQDGPLARAQVEVQRLLASRTNLIFAYKLSGYIDIERSGIIPAANAAKIKEMLDSAEGGFKEYLKRLIEIKAEARDADVQERITYLAARRGQLTQTAQTSANTKEFLGAIEKIPRSRIGVAITTPHPGASIGPVDTAAAGTLCCFVKDRDGKHYLLTAGYVVGNVGTMIVSPATIDEAPSRDVGKVAAIVEGIALIETSRTDLANTGITGVADMPKPGDTLKLIGRTSKSVSGTMIGIEKSSLFSMGSASGAEQDVIAVTRISSPGDGGAPVLDTQERLVGILMARSNEKSLVLPLKDFLDRNHLNLL
;
A
#
# COMPACT_ATOMS: atom_id res chain seq x y z
N MET A 1 -66.53 -35.10 14.76
CA MET A 1 -65.45 -34.16 15.12
C MET A 1 -64.42 -33.93 14.01
N GLY A 2 -63.95 -34.94 13.26
CA GLY A 2 -62.87 -34.76 12.28
C GLY A 2 -63.12 -33.79 11.10
N ARG A 3 -64.33 -33.76 10.50
CA ARG A 3 -64.63 -32.87 9.36
C ARG A 3 -64.57 -31.37 9.70
N SER A 4 -65.02 -31.00 10.89
CA SER A 4 -65.01 -29.59 11.33
C SER A 4 -63.59 -29.08 11.59
N MET A 5 -62.69 -29.92 12.14
CA MET A 5 -61.29 -29.54 12.32
C MET A 5 -60.55 -29.35 10.98
N PHE A 6 -60.85 -30.17 9.97
CA PHE A 6 -60.22 -30.04 8.65
C PHE A 6 -60.62 -28.74 7.93
N GLU A 7 -61.89 -28.34 7.99
CA GLU A 7 -62.36 -27.11 7.35
C GLU A 7 -61.76 -25.85 8.01
N ILE A 8 -61.68 -25.85 9.35
CA ILE A 8 -61.05 -24.76 10.11
C ILE A 8 -59.56 -24.69 9.77
N ALA A 9 -58.86 -25.83 9.70
CA ALA A 9 -57.45 -25.89 9.32
C ALA A 9 -57.22 -25.38 7.88
N ALA A 10 -58.06 -25.77 6.92
CA ALA A 10 -57.96 -25.31 5.54
C ALA A 10 -58.19 -23.80 5.41
N LYS A 11 -59.20 -23.25 6.10
CA LYS A 11 -59.47 -21.80 6.14
C LYS A 11 -58.32 -21.02 6.80
N ALA A 12 -57.78 -21.54 7.90
CA ALA A 12 -56.63 -20.94 8.58
C ALA A 12 -55.38 -20.94 7.68
N PHE A 13 -55.11 -22.05 6.99
CA PHE A 13 -54.00 -22.17 6.05
C PHE A 13 -54.15 -21.20 4.86
N TYR A 14 -55.35 -21.13 4.27
CA TYR A 14 -55.63 -20.18 3.19
C TYR A 14 -55.49 -18.71 3.64
N THR A 15 -55.99 -18.39 4.84
CA THR A 15 -55.83 -17.06 5.44
C THR A 15 -54.36 -16.73 5.67
N PHE A 16 -53.57 -17.68 6.16
CA PHE A 16 -52.13 -17.52 6.34
C PHE A 16 -51.41 -17.24 5.01
N ILE A 17 -51.76 -17.95 3.93
CA ILE A 17 -51.21 -17.70 2.59
C ILE A 17 -51.57 -16.29 2.12
N LEU A 18 -52.84 -15.88 2.24
CA LEU A 18 -53.29 -14.56 1.80
C LEU A 18 -52.65 -13.42 2.60
N VAL A 19 -52.53 -13.57 3.93
CA VAL A 19 -51.85 -12.58 4.78
C VAL A 19 -50.37 -12.50 4.42
N SER A 20 -49.71 -13.64 4.21
CA SER A 20 -48.30 -13.67 3.79
C SER A 20 -48.11 -12.97 2.45
N LEU A 21 -48.99 -13.23 1.48
CA LEU A 21 -48.99 -12.56 0.18
C LEU A 21 -49.22 -11.04 0.33
N ALA A 22 -50.17 -10.63 1.17
CA ALA A 22 -50.43 -9.21 1.43
C ALA A 22 -49.24 -8.51 2.10
N VAL A 23 -48.57 -9.16 3.06
CA VAL A 23 -47.35 -8.65 3.71
C VAL A 23 -46.21 -8.53 2.69
N LEU A 24 -46.02 -9.53 1.82
CA LEU A 24 -45.05 -9.45 0.74
C LEU A 24 -45.37 -8.30 -0.22
N CYS A 25 -46.62 -8.15 -0.67
CA CYS A 25 -47.04 -7.04 -1.51
C CYS A 25 -46.82 -5.68 -0.83
N LEU A 26 -47.15 -5.54 0.46
CA LEU A 26 -46.92 -4.31 1.22
C LEU A 26 -45.42 -4.00 1.36
N ARG A 27 -44.60 -5.02 1.62
CA ARG A 27 -43.14 -4.89 1.70
C ARG A 27 -42.55 -4.48 0.36
N GLU A 28 -42.93 -5.12 -0.74
CA GLU A 28 -42.46 -4.76 -2.09
C GLU A 28 -42.95 -3.37 -2.49
N THR A 29 -44.18 -3.01 -2.13
CA THR A 29 -44.70 -1.65 -2.34
C THR A 29 -43.91 -0.62 -1.54
N TYR A 30 -43.59 -0.90 -0.27
CA TYR A 30 -42.78 -0.05 0.58
C TYR A 30 -41.37 0.12 0.00
N LEU A 31 -40.71 -0.98 -0.36
CA LEU A 31 -39.40 -0.94 -1.01
C LEU A 31 -39.49 -0.12 -2.30
N THR A 32 -40.45 -0.39 -3.19
CA THR A 32 -40.62 0.37 -4.44
C THR A 32 -40.82 1.87 -4.22
N TRP A 33 -41.53 2.27 -3.15
CA TRP A 33 -41.82 3.69 -2.89
C TRP A 33 -40.64 4.45 -2.27
N PHE A 34 -39.90 3.77 -1.39
CA PHE A 34 -38.83 4.36 -0.59
C PHE A 34 -37.43 3.97 -1.08
N ASP A 35 -37.32 3.18 -2.14
CA ASP A 35 -36.07 2.82 -2.76
C ASP A 35 -35.44 4.06 -3.42
N SER A 36 -34.42 4.60 -2.75
CA SER A 36 -33.56 5.64 -3.27
C SER A 36 -32.34 5.08 -3.99
N THR A 37 -32.21 3.75 -4.08
CA THR A 37 -31.08 3.14 -4.79
C THR A 37 -31.13 3.52 -6.26
N VAL A 38 -29.95 3.71 -6.81
CA VAL A 38 -29.78 4.10 -8.20
C VAL A 38 -29.67 2.83 -9.02
N HIS A 39 -30.50 2.70 -10.04
CA HIS A 39 -30.53 1.53 -10.91
C HIS A 39 -29.78 1.79 -12.21
N TYR A 40 -29.02 0.81 -12.69
CA TYR A 40 -28.40 0.87 -14.03
C TYR A 40 -29.34 0.30 -15.08
N GLY A 41 -29.97 1.21 -15.82
CA GLY A 41 -30.88 0.91 -16.90
C GLY A 41 -30.23 0.38 -18.16
N SER A 42 -31.02 0.28 -19.23
CA SER A 42 -30.52 -0.14 -20.54
C SER A 42 -29.65 0.93 -21.19
N PHE A 43 -28.52 0.51 -21.75
CA PHE A 43 -27.69 1.35 -22.63
C PHE A 43 -27.90 0.91 -24.08
N ALA A 44 -28.40 1.81 -24.92
CA ALA A 44 -28.51 1.55 -26.35
C ALA A 44 -27.11 1.53 -26.96
N ALA A 45 -26.68 0.40 -27.51
CA ALA A 45 -25.34 0.27 -28.08
C ALA A 45 -25.40 0.13 -29.59
N THR A 46 -24.61 0.92 -30.31
CA THR A 46 -24.41 0.79 -31.74
C THR A 46 -22.92 0.63 -32.08
N LYS A 47 -22.62 -0.12 -33.15
CA LYS A 47 -21.29 -0.24 -33.72
C LYS A 47 -21.38 0.00 -35.23
N ASP A 48 -20.75 1.06 -35.68
CA ASP A 48 -20.77 1.52 -37.07
C ASP A 48 -22.23 1.65 -37.60
N GLY A 49 -23.13 2.14 -36.75
CA GLY A 49 -24.55 2.32 -37.04
C GLY A 49 -25.44 1.08 -36.87
N LEU A 50 -24.86 -0.09 -36.59
CA LEU A 50 -25.61 -1.33 -36.34
C LEU A 50 -25.90 -1.50 -34.84
N SER A 51 -27.12 -1.87 -34.47
CA SER A 51 -27.49 -2.12 -33.07
C SER A 51 -26.81 -3.37 -32.53
N VAL A 52 -26.14 -3.26 -31.38
CA VAL A 52 -25.40 -4.34 -30.71
C VAL A 52 -25.80 -4.42 -29.22
N PRO A 53 -27.02 -4.89 -28.90
CA PRO A 53 -27.58 -4.81 -27.54
C PRO A 53 -26.71 -5.48 -26.46
N ALA A 54 -26.03 -6.58 -26.78
CA ALA A 54 -25.13 -7.27 -25.86
C ALA A 54 -23.97 -6.38 -25.35
N THR A 55 -23.52 -5.42 -26.16
CA THR A 55 -22.49 -4.44 -25.75
C THR A 55 -23.03 -3.48 -24.70
N GLY A 56 -24.30 -3.05 -24.83
CA GLY A 56 -24.97 -2.21 -23.84
C GLY A 56 -25.09 -2.88 -22.47
N ASP A 57 -25.47 -4.16 -22.46
CA ASP A 57 -25.55 -4.96 -21.23
C ASP A 57 -24.19 -5.15 -20.55
N SER A 58 -23.16 -5.43 -21.35
CA SER A 58 -21.79 -5.60 -20.86
C SER A 58 -21.26 -4.28 -20.28
N PHE A 59 -21.53 -3.15 -20.94
CA PHE A 59 -21.11 -1.83 -20.49
C PHE A 59 -21.71 -1.43 -19.14
N ARG A 60 -23.01 -1.68 -18.95
CA ARG A 60 -23.68 -1.49 -17.66
C ARG A 60 -22.97 -2.24 -16.53
N ARG A 61 -22.61 -3.51 -16.75
CA ARG A 61 -21.88 -4.32 -15.76
C ARG A 61 -20.51 -3.73 -15.46
N LEU A 62 -19.81 -3.25 -16.49
CA LEU A 62 -18.52 -2.57 -16.32
C LEU A 62 -18.66 -1.28 -15.50
N ILE A 63 -19.71 -0.46 -15.69
CA ILE A 63 -19.94 0.75 -14.86
C ILE A 63 -20.02 0.36 -13.38
N VAL A 64 -20.83 -0.64 -13.04
CA VAL A 64 -20.98 -1.11 -11.64
C VAL A 64 -19.65 -1.62 -11.09
N GLN A 65 -18.91 -2.39 -11.88
CA GLN A 65 -17.58 -2.88 -11.49
C GLN A 65 -16.61 -1.73 -11.22
N GLN A 66 -16.57 -0.72 -12.12
CA GLN A 66 -15.69 0.43 -11.97
C GLN A 66 -16.09 1.31 -10.78
N GLN A 67 -17.37 1.42 -10.45
CA GLN A 67 -17.79 2.11 -9.23
C GLN A 67 -17.40 1.39 -7.96
N ARG A 68 -17.48 0.06 -7.92
CA ARG A 68 -16.96 -0.73 -6.79
C ARG A 68 -15.46 -0.51 -6.64
N ARG A 69 -14.72 -0.46 -7.75
CA ARG A 69 -13.28 -0.15 -7.77
C ARG A 69 -13.02 1.27 -7.23
N LEU A 70 -13.77 2.28 -7.66
CA LEU A 70 -13.67 3.65 -7.16
C LEU A 70 -14.01 3.72 -5.67
N TYR A 71 -15.07 3.06 -5.23
CA TYR A 71 -15.41 2.99 -3.81
C TYR A 71 -14.28 2.38 -2.98
N GLN A 72 -13.69 1.26 -3.40
CA GLN A 72 -12.51 0.68 -2.74
C GLN A 72 -11.28 1.60 -2.81
N LEU A 73 -11.14 2.37 -3.89
CA LEU A 73 -10.03 3.32 -4.05
C LEU A 73 -10.08 4.42 -2.99
N TYR A 74 -11.29 4.94 -2.71
CA TYR A 74 -11.55 6.06 -1.83
C TYR A 74 -11.90 5.67 -0.38
N ARG A 75 -12.35 4.43 -0.16
CA ARG A 75 -12.57 3.88 1.17
C ARG A 75 -11.22 3.72 1.86
N THR A 76 -10.99 4.51 2.90
CA THR A 76 -9.84 4.36 3.78
C THR A 76 -10.31 3.61 5.01
N GLU A 77 -9.83 2.38 5.21
CA GLU A 77 -10.08 1.68 6.47
C GLU A 77 -9.26 2.37 7.58
N PRO A 78 -9.89 2.80 8.68
CA PRO A 78 -9.18 3.36 9.82
C PRO A 78 -8.11 2.37 10.30
N GLY A 79 -6.84 2.78 10.27
CA GLY A 79 -5.71 1.97 10.74
C GLY A 79 -5.11 0.97 9.74
N ALA A 80 -5.70 0.75 8.56
CA ALA A 80 -5.17 -0.23 7.61
C ALA A 80 -4.03 0.30 6.71
N ALA A 81 -3.98 1.60 6.48
CA ALA A 81 -3.00 2.20 5.56
C ALA A 81 -1.61 2.23 6.20
N LYS A 82 -0.64 1.59 5.56
CA LYS A 82 0.76 1.56 6.03
C LYS A 82 1.34 2.97 6.01
N THR A 83 2.31 3.24 6.89
CA THR A 83 3.05 4.50 6.89
C THR A 83 3.63 4.76 5.50
N GLY A 84 3.26 5.90 4.91
CA GLY A 84 3.74 6.28 3.60
C GLY A 84 2.94 5.79 2.40
N GLU A 85 1.78 5.15 2.60
CA GLU A 85 0.80 4.96 1.54
C GLU A 85 0.00 6.24 1.30
N PHE A 86 -0.31 6.54 0.03
CA PHE A 86 -1.15 7.68 -0.30
C PHE A 86 -2.56 7.47 0.27
N ARG A 87 -2.99 8.37 1.14
CA ARG A 87 -4.36 8.45 1.65
C ARG A 87 -5.10 9.57 0.92
N ALA A 88 -6.12 9.18 0.16
CA ALA A 88 -7.22 10.07 -0.19
C ALA A 88 -7.95 10.46 1.12
N PRO A 89 -8.66 11.60 1.18
CA PRO A 89 -9.45 11.96 2.36
C PRO A 89 -10.60 10.95 2.54
N GLY A 90 -10.33 9.84 3.21
CA GLY A 90 -11.33 8.80 3.47
C GLY A 90 -12.18 9.09 4.71
N GLU A 91 -11.75 10.00 5.59
CA GLU A 91 -12.54 10.36 6.78
C GLU A 91 -13.84 11.10 6.43
N SER A 92 -14.01 11.59 5.19
CA SER A 92 -15.15 12.40 4.79
C SER A 92 -16.06 11.80 3.71
N ILE A 93 -15.66 10.75 2.98
CA ILE A 93 -16.54 10.12 1.99
C ILE A 93 -17.53 9.19 2.71
N HIS A 94 -18.67 9.76 3.10
CA HIS A 94 -19.77 9.07 3.77
C HIS A 94 -20.60 8.25 2.76
N ILE A 95 -20.01 7.21 2.19
CA ILE A 95 -20.77 6.16 1.49
C ILE A 95 -20.91 5.01 2.48
N GLN A 96 -22.08 4.94 3.14
CA GLN A 96 -22.33 4.01 4.24
C GLN A 96 -22.30 2.55 3.78
N SER A 97 -22.72 2.27 2.55
CA SER A 97 -22.81 0.91 2.05
C SER A 97 -22.45 0.78 0.57
N VAL A 98 -22.00 -0.42 0.17
CA VAL A 98 -21.78 -0.77 -1.25
C VAL A 98 -23.09 -0.77 -2.03
N SER A 99 -24.23 -1.02 -1.37
CA SER A 99 -25.57 -0.90 -1.95
C SER A 99 -25.88 0.52 -2.42
N ASP A 100 -25.25 1.54 -1.83
CA ASP A 100 -25.40 2.92 -2.26
C ASP A 100 -24.69 3.19 -3.59
N LEU A 101 -23.87 2.25 -4.11
CA LEU A 101 -23.25 2.34 -5.44
C LEU A 101 -24.26 2.05 -6.56
N GLY A 102 -25.47 1.60 -6.22
CA GLY A 102 -26.49 1.24 -7.18
C GLY A 102 -26.29 -0.20 -7.66
N ASP A 103 -27.38 -0.81 -8.10
CA ASP A 103 -27.39 -2.19 -8.52
C ASP A 103 -27.91 -2.33 -9.95
N ILE A 104 -27.62 -3.48 -10.56
CA ILE A 104 -28.35 -3.90 -11.75
C ILE A 104 -29.64 -4.49 -11.22
N PRO A 105 -30.82 -4.00 -11.64
CA PRO A 105 -32.08 -4.56 -11.18
C PRO A 105 -32.12 -6.06 -11.51
N THR A 106 -31.92 -6.90 -10.50
CA THR A 106 -32.17 -8.34 -10.55
C THR A 106 -33.59 -8.55 -10.05
N SER A 107 -34.57 -8.24 -10.89
CA SER A 107 -35.95 -8.55 -10.59
C SER A 107 -36.09 -10.08 -10.60
N LEU A 108 -36.33 -10.67 -9.43
CA LEU A 108 -36.71 -12.09 -9.32
C LEU A 108 -37.97 -12.41 -10.14
N LEU A 109 -38.77 -11.38 -10.48
CA LEU A 109 -39.97 -11.46 -11.30
C LEU A 109 -39.69 -11.31 -12.81
N ASP A 110 -38.51 -10.84 -13.22
CA ASP A 110 -38.15 -10.78 -14.65
C ASP A 110 -37.89 -12.18 -15.21
N GLU A 111 -37.45 -13.12 -14.35
CA GLU A 111 -37.31 -14.53 -14.72
C GLU A 111 -38.64 -15.29 -14.68
N LEU A 112 -39.61 -14.82 -13.88
CA LEU A 112 -40.93 -15.43 -13.75
C LEU A 112 -41.91 -14.82 -14.77
N LYS A 113 -42.03 -15.46 -15.94
CA LYS A 113 -43.15 -15.22 -16.86
C LYS A 113 -44.44 -15.76 -16.26
N ILE A 114 -45.15 -14.93 -15.50
CA ILE A 114 -46.49 -15.23 -15.03
C ILE A 114 -47.49 -14.70 -16.06
N GLU A 115 -47.98 -15.59 -16.89
CA GLU A 115 -49.10 -15.32 -17.80
C GLU A 115 -50.40 -15.79 -17.13
N ALA A 116 -51.18 -14.84 -16.62
CA ALA A 116 -52.53 -15.12 -16.12
C ALA A 116 -53.53 -14.63 -17.16
N ALA A 117 -54.29 -15.56 -17.76
CA ALA A 117 -55.30 -15.25 -18.77
C ALA A 117 -54.78 -14.43 -19.98
N GLY A 118 -53.55 -14.72 -20.43
CA GLY A 118 -52.92 -14.03 -21.57
C GLY A 118 -52.40 -12.62 -21.25
N ILE A 119 -52.52 -12.17 -19.99
CA ILE A 119 -51.93 -10.91 -19.52
C ILE A 119 -50.58 -11.21 -18.91
N ASN A 120 -49.54 -10.60 -19.46
CA ASN A 120 -48.20 -10.62 -18.87
C ASN A 120 -48.18 -9.71 -17.64
N VAL A 121 -48.32 -10.32 -16.45
CA VAL A 121 -48.42 -9.61 -15.17
C VAL A 121 -47.16 -8.78 -14.91
N THR A 122 -45.99 -9.22 -15.38
CA THR A 122 -44.71 -8.50 -15.26
C THR A 122 -44.71 -7.20 -16.06
N SER A 123 -45.30 -7.18 -17.25
CA SER A 123 -45.45 -5.96 -18.07
C SER A 123 -46.37 -4.94 -17.38
N VAL A 124 -47.46 -5.40 -16.78
CA VAL A 124 -48.40 -4.54 -16.04
C VAL A 124 -47.72 -3.97 -14.79
N LEU A 125 -47.01 -4.80 -14.01
CA LEU A 125 -46.28 -4.36 -12.82
C LEU A 125 -45.17 -3.35 -13.14
N SER A 126 -44.35 -3.60 -14.16
CA SER A 126 -43.30 -2.66 -14.56
C SER A 126 -43.85 -1.34 -15.11
N THR A 127 -44.99 -1.38 -15.81
CA THR A 127 -45.71 -0.17 -16.24
C THR A 127 -46.26 0.59 -15.04
N LEU A 128 -46.88 -0.11 -14.08
CA LEU A 128 -47.41 0.48 -12.86
C LEU A 128 -46.30 1.12 -12.01
N GLN A 129 -45.17 0.43 -11.87
CA GLN A 129 -44.00 0.92 -11.15
C GLN A 129 -43.48 2.23 -11.76
N ARG A 130 -43.33 2.29 -13.09
CA ARG A 130 -42.93 3.50 -13.81
C ARG A 130 -43.94 4.66 -13.63
N TRP A 131 -45.22 4.35 -13.40
CA TRP A 131 -46.27 5.34 -13.25
C TRP A 131 -46.30 5.98 -11.85
N VAL A 132 -46.03 5.21 -10.80
CA VAL A 132 -46.05 5.70 -9.41
C VAL A 132 -44.84 6.60 -9.12
N ARG A 133 -43.66 6.19 -9.56
CA ARG A 133 -42.43 7.00 -9.45
C ARG A 133 -41.47 6.53 -10.55
N PRO A 134 -40.98 7.40 -11.44
CA PRO A 134 -39.95 6.99 -12.38
C PRO A 134 -38.77 6.43 -11.55
N PRO A 135 -38.24 5.25 -11.90
CA PRO A 135 -37.12 4.68 -11.17
C PRO A 135 -35.95 5.67 -11.22
N ASN A 136 -35.20 5.75 -10.13
CA ASN A 136 -33.95 6.51 -10.06
C ASN A 136 -32.89 5.80 -10.92
N GLU A 137 -33.04 5.90 -12.24
CA GLU A 137 -32.39 5.04 -13.22
C GLU A 137 -31.39 5.84 -14.06
N ILE A 138 -30.23 5.24 -14.29
CA ILE A 138 -29.21 5.73 -15.21
C ILE A 138 -29.34 4.97 -16.52
N THR A 139 -29.74 5.67 -17.58
CA THR A 139 -29.87 5.13 -18.94
C THR A 139 -28.88 5.80 -19.87
N GLY A 140 -28.67 5.31 -21.09
CA GLY A 140 -27.71 5.97 -21.98
C GLY A 140 -27.57 5.35 -23.35
N SER A 141 -26.60 5.84 -24.11
CA SER A 141 -26.17 5.26 -25.38
C SER A 141 -24.65 5.10 -25.46
N ILE A 142 -24.20 4.12 -26.25
CA ILE A 142 -22.81 3.85 -26.57
C ILE A 142 -22.73 3.71 -28.07
N ASP A 143 -22.00 4.59 -28.72
CA ASP A 143 -21.83 4.57 -30.18
C ASP A 143 -20.36 4.36 -30.49
N GLN A 144 -20.03 3.20 -31.06
CA GLN A 144 -18.70 2.89 -31.55
C GLN A 144 -18.60 3.22 -33.04
N VAL A 145 -17.69 4.13 -33.41
CA VAL A 145 -17.39 4.50 -34.80
C VAL A 145 -15.92 4.24 -35.06
N GLY A 146 -15.60 3.14 -35.75
CA GLY A 146 -14.23 2.67 -35.88
C GLY A 146 -13.61 2.32 -34.50
N THR A 147 -12.53 3.02 -34.13
CA THR A 147 -11.88 2.90 -32.81
C THR A 147 -12.40 3.90 -31.78
N ALA A 148 -13.22 4.86 -32.20
CA ALA A 148 -13.79 5.87 -31.33
C ALA A 148 -15.04 5.33 -30.62
N ILE A 149 -15.12 5.54 -29.31
CA ILE A 149 -16.30 5.22 -28.51
C ILE A 149 -16.85 6.52 -27.92
N TYR A 150 -18.10 6.82 -28.25
CA TYR A 150 -18.89 7.90 -27.71
C TYR A 150 -19.90 7.34 -26.74
N VAL A 151 -20.03 7.94 -25.56
CA VAL A 151 -21.00 7.51 -24.56
C VAL A 151 -21.82 8.70 -24.11
N THR A 152 -23.11 8.48 -23.92
CA THR A 152 -23.97 9.38 -23.17
C THR A 152 -24.65 8.59 -22.06
N ALA A 153 -24.74 9.18 -20.87
CA ALA A 153 -25.52 8.61 -19.78
C ALA A 153 -26.42 9.69 -19.18
N ASN A 154 -27.68 9.38 -18.96
CA ASN A 154 -28.69 10.27 -18.42
C ASN A 154 -29.13 9.74 -17.04
N TRP A 155 -29.00 10.59 -16.02
CA TRP A 155 -29.43 10.37 -14.66
C TRP A 155 -30.31 11.57 -14.21
N PRO A 156 -31.64 11.50 -14.48
CA PRO A 156 -32.54 12.62 -14.25
C PRO A 156 -32.58 13.12 -12.79
N ASP A 157 -32.46 12.19 -11.85
CA ASP A 157 -32.53 12.42 -10.40
C ASP A 157 -31.15 12.48 -9.73
N ALA A 158 -30.09 12.79 -10.48
CA ALA A 158 -28.75 12.98 -9.93
C ALA A 158 -28.77 14.06 -8.81
N PRO A 159 -28.02 13.86 -7.70
CA PRO A 159 -27.93 14.84 -6.62
C PRO A 159 -27.53 16.22 -7.14
N LYS A 160 -28.24 17.26 -6.67
CA LYS A 160 -27.95 18.64 -7.06
C LYS A 160 -26.65 19.08 -6.42
N ARG A 161 -25.75 19.59 -7.25
CA ARG A 161 -24.49 20.19 -6.81
C ARG A 161 -24.66 21.71 -6.72
N GLU A 162 -24.66 22.22 -5.49
CA GLU A 162 -24.71 23.67 -5.26
C GLU A 162 -23.49 24.36 -5.89
N GLY A 163 -23.69 25.43 -6.64
CA GLY A 163 -22.61 26.34 -7.07
C GLY A 163 -22.40 26.50 -8.57
N ASN A 164 -22.71 25.49 -9.41
CA ASN A 164 -22.32 25.53 -10.83
C ASN A 164 -23.45 25.56 -11.86
N GLY A 165 -24.72 25.69 -11.46
CA GLY A 165 -25.87 25.97 -12.36
C GLY A 165 -26.15 24.93 -13.46
N ARG A 166 -25.29 23.94 -13.65
CA ARG A 166 -25.48 22.80 -14.53
C ARG A 166 -26.06 21.68 -13.71
N GLU A 167 -27.36 21.51 -13.79
CA GLU A 167 -28.02 20.24 -13.50
C GLU A 167 -27.44 19.21 -14.49
N ALA A 168 -26.32 18.58 -14.14
CA ALA A 168 -25.69 17.56 -14.97
C ALA A 168 -26.53 16.28 -14.89
N ARG A 169 -27.71 16.32 -15.52
CA ARG A 169 -28.56 15.15 -15.74
C ARG A 169 -27.99 14.27 -16.83
N THR A 170 -27.12 14.80 -17.70
CA THR A 170 -26.51 14.04 -18.80
C THR A 170 -24.99 14.12 -18.72
N PHE A 171 -24.35 12.97 -18.60
CA PHE A 171 -22.91 12.77 -18.63
C PHE A 171 -22.48 12.45 -20.07
N VAL A 172 -21.61 13.30 -20.62
CA VAL A 172 -20.99 13.11 -21.94
C VAL A 172 -19.48 13.15 -21.76
N PRO A 173 -18.82 12.01 -21.48
CA PRO A 173 -17.38 11.95 -21.37
C PRO A 173 -16.70 12.26 -22.71
N PRO A 174 -15.42 12.66 -22.69
CA PRO A 174 -14.64 12.77 -23.92
C PRO A 174 -14.55 11.41 -24.62
N GLN A 175 -14.37 11.44 -25.95
CA GLN A 175 -14.18 10.25 -26.77
C GLN A 175 -13.11 9.32 -26.18
N GLN A 176 -13.41 8.02 -26.11
CA GLN A 176 -12.47 6.99 -25.66
C GLN A 176 -12.11 6.03 -26.79
N THR A 177 -11.05 5.26 -26.59
CA THR A 177 -10.57 4.24 -27.55
C THR A 177 -11.03 2.83 -27.20
N ASP A 178 -11.52 2.62 -25.99
CA ASP A 178 -11.90 1.33 -25.46
C ASP A 178 -13.06 1.43 -24.46
N VAL A 179 -13.81 0.33 -24.35
CA VAL A 179 -15.04 0.25 -23.56
C VAL A 179 -14.75 0.40 -22.07
N ASP A 180 -13.58 -0.06 -21.61
CA ASP A 180 -13.18 0.02 -20.20
C ASP A 180 -12.98 1.47 -19.77
N GLY A 181 -12.20 2.25 -20.53
CA GLY A 181 -11.99 3.68 -20.33
C GLY A 181 -13.28 4.48 -20.37
N ALA A 182 -14.19 4.15 -21.29
CA ALA A 182 -15.51 4.77 -21.39
C ALA A 182 -16.40 4.46 -20.18
N SER A 183 -16.40 3.21 -19.73
CA SER A 183 -17.17 2.79 -18.54
C SER A 183 -16.62 3.42 -17.26
N PHE A 184 -15.29 3.56 -17.16
CA PHE A 184 -14.62 4.22 -16.04
C PHE A 184 -14.99 5.70 -15.97
N GLU A 185 -14.98 6.42 -17.10
CA GLU A 185 -15.36 7.85 -17.15
C GLU A 185 -16.80 8.07 -16.68
N ILE A 186 -17.75 7.24 -17.13
CA ILE A 186 -19.14 7.29 -16.68
C ILE A 186 -19.26 6.96 -15.20
N ALA A 187 -18.66 5.84 -14.76
CA ALA A 187 -18.66 5.42 -13.37
C ALA A 187 -18.11 6.51 -12.44
N CYS A 188 -17.03 7.16 -12.86
CA CYS A 188 -16.38 8.25 -12.15
C CYS A 188 -17.26 9.49 -12.00
N ARG A 189 -17.94 9.93 -13.07
CA ARG A 189 -18.85 11.08 -13.01
C ARG A 189 -20.05 10.83 -12.12
N ILE A 190 -20.63 9.63 -12.21
CA ILE A 190 -21.72 9.21 -11.32
C ILE A 190 -21.23 9.18 -9.87
N PHE A 191 -20.02 8.67 -9.62
CA PHE A 191 -19.42 8.64 -8.29
C PHE A 191 -19.22 10.06 -7.73
N LEU A 192 -18.68 10.99 -8.53
CA LEU A 192 -18.55 12.40 -8.14
C LEU A 192 -19.89 13.06 -7.86
N ALA A 193 -20.91 12.83 -8.70
CA ALA A 193 -22.24 13.39 -8.49
C ALA A 193 -22.83 12.98 -7.13
N ARG A 194 -22.49 11.79 -6.61
CA ARG A 194 -22.87 11.37 -5.26
C ARG A 194 -22.06 12.05 -4.19
N ILE A 195 -20.73 11.92 -4.21
CA ILE A 195 -19.88 12.43 -3.11
C ILE A 195 -19.79 13.95 -3.07
N GLY A 196 -19.89 14.61 -4.23
CA GLY A 196 -19.74 16.05 -4.38
C GLY A 196 -20.86 16.87 -3.74
N SER A 197 -22.00 16.23 -3.45
CA SER A 197 -23.13 16.86 -2.76
C SER A 197 -22.94 16.92 -1.23
N ALA A 198 -22.17 15.98 -0.66
CA ALA A 198 -22.06 15.80 0.78
C ALA A 198 -20.83 16.46 1.41
N ASP A 199 -19.76 16.67 0.64
CA ASP A 199 -18.45 17.05 1.17
C ASP A 199 -17.92 18.33 0.48
N PRO A 200 -17.59 19.38 1.25
CA PRO A 200 -17.13 20.66 0.72
C PRO A 200 -15.86 20.54 -0.11
N VAL A 201 -14.99 19.56 0.16
CA VAL A 201 -13.74 19.36 -0.61
C VAL A 201 -14.03 18.95 -2.04
N TRP A 202 -15.12 18.21 -2.26
CA TRP A 202 -15.53 17.74 -3.58
C TRP A 202 -16.50 18.68 -4.26
N LYS A 203 -17.05 19.70 -3.59
CA LYS A 203 -18.14 20.56 -4.10
C LYS A 203 -17.78 21.35 -5.36
N ASP A 204 -16.54 21.78 -5.53
CA ASP A 204 -16.13 22.67 -6.65
C ASP A 204 -15.22 22.00 -7.70
N ILE A 205 -14.99 20.69 -7.58
CA ILE A 205 -14.16 19.90 -8.48
C ILE A 205 -14.86 19.57 -9.81
N GLY A 206 -14.31 20.01 -10.95
CA GLY A 206 -14.86 19.61 -12.25
C GLY A 206 -14.83 18.10 -12.48
N ASP A 207 -15.83 17.56 -13.18
CA ASP A 207 -15.92 16.13 -13.53
C ASP A 207 -14.63 15.59 -14.16
N SER A 208 -14.09 16.33 -15.13
CA SER A 208 -12.86 15.95 -15.84
C SER A 208 -11.66 15.89 -14.90
N ASP A 209 -11.57 16.81 -13.94
CA ASP A 209 -10.48 16.84 -12.97
C ASP A 209 -10.56 15.62 -12.04
N PHE A 210 -11.75 15.36 -11.49
CA PHE A 210 -11.97 14.21 -10.63
C PHE A 210 -11.66 12.88 -11.34
N CYS A 211 -12.06 12.73 -12.60
CA CYS A 211 -11.81 11.50 -13.34
C CYS A 211 -10.35 11.32 -13.76
N SER A 212 -9.68 12.40 -14.15
CA SER A 212 -8.24 12.38 -14.40
C SER A 212 -7.47 12.00 -13.13
N PHE A 213 -7.92 12.50 -11.98
CA PHE A 213 -7.26 12.22 -10.71
C PHE A 213 -7.50 10.78 -10.27
N SER A 214 -8.73 10.30 -10.43
CA SER A 214 -9.07 8.92 -10.13
C SER A 214 -8.28 7.94 -11.01
N LYS A 215 -8.08 8.25 -12.31
CA LYS A 215 -7.19 7.47 -13.20
C LYS A 215 -5.76 7.47 -12.70
N SER A 216 -5.21 8.64 -12.35
CA SER A 216 -3.86 8.77 -11.79
C SER A 216 -3.69 7.95 -10.51
N LEU A 217 -4.66 8.04 -9.60
CA LEU A 217 -4.65 7.35 -8.32
C LEU A 217 -4.75 5.82 -8.48
N VAL A 218 -5.59 5.34 -9.41
CA VAL A 218 -5.66 3.91 -9.77
C VAL A 218 -4.31 3.40 -10.26
N ALA A 219 -3.68 4.14 -11.19
CA ALA A 219 -2.37 3.76 -11.73
C ALA A 219 -1.28 3.79 -10.64
N PHE A 220 -1.35 4.74 -9.71
CA PHE A 220 -0.42 4.80 -8.58
C PHE A 220 -0.60 3.63 -7.59
N LYS A 221 -1.84 3.25 -7.25
CA LYS A 221 -2.08 2.08 -6.40
C LYS A 221 -1.67 0.77 -7.08
N GLU A 222 -1.87 0.66 -8.40
CA GLU A 222 -1.36 -0.46 -9.19
C GLU A 222 0.16 -0.54 -9.12
N TYR A 223 0.86 0.60 -9.28
CA TYR A 223 2.31 0.68 -9.09
C TYR A 223 2.74 0.17 -7.70
N VAL A 224 2.13 0.69 -6.63
CA VAL A 224 2.46 0.29 -5.25
C VAL A 224 2.27 -1.22 -5.07
N SER A 225 1.16 -1.77 -5.55
CA SER A 225 0.91 -3.22 -5.45
C SER A 225 1.93 -4.06 -6.24
N LEU A 226 2.40 -3.60 -7.40
CA LEU A 226 3.41 -4.32 -8.18
C LEU A 226 4.79 -4.21 -7.54
N ARG A 227 5.17 -3.01 -7.08
CA ARG A 227 6.43 -2.76 -6.37
C ARG A 227 6.56 -3.65 -5.13
N ASP A 228 5.50 -3.76 -4.34
CA ASP A 228 5.51 -4.55 -3.10
C ASP A 228 5.57 -6.06 -3.36
N ARG A 229 5.15 -6.51 -4.56
CA ARG A 229 5.23 -7.92 -4.99
C ARG A 229 6.47 -8.22 -5.83
N ALA A 230 7.25 -7.20 -6.20
CA ALA A 230 8.38 -7.36 -7.10
C ALA A 230 9.50 -8.14 -6.42
N VAL A 231 9.81 -9.32 -6.96
CA VAL A 231 10.91 -10.19 -6.49
C VAL A 231 12.20 -9.97 -7.26
N SER A 232 12.13 -9.26 -8.39
CA SER A 232 13.26 -8.97 -9.27
C SER A 232 13.34 -7.49 -9.64
N ASP A 233 14.50 -7.04 -10.11
CA ASP A 233 14.68 -5.68 -10.61
C ASP A 233 13.91 -5.43 -11.93
N ASP A 234 13.70 -6.48 -12.74
CA ASP A 234 12.86 -6.40 -13.94
C ASP A 234 11.39 -6.15 -13.60
N ASP A 235 10.87 -6.81 -12.56
CA ASP A 235 9.49 -6.56 -12.10
C ASP A 235 9.33 -5.14 -11.56
N ARG A 236 10.34 -4.65 -10.83
CA ARG A 236 10.38 -3.25 -10.38
C ARG A 236 10.37 -2.30 -11.56
N LYS A 237 11.22 -2.56 -12.57
CA LYS A 237 11.27 -1.73 -13.77
C LYS A 237 9.95 -1.73 -14.53
N LYS A 238 9.28 -2.87 -14.69
CA LYS A 238 7.94 -2.94 -15.30
C LYS A 238 6.90 -2.12 -14.53
N ALA A 239 6.93 -2.17 -13.20
CA ALA A 239 6.04 -1.36 -12.37
C ALA A 239 6.29 0.14 -12.57
N GLN A 240 7.56 0.53 -12.72
CA GLN A 240 7.98 1.92 -12.90
C GLN A 240 7.62 2.46 -14.30
N ASP A 241 7.98 1.71 -15.35
CA ASP A 241 7.80 2.14 -16.74
C ASP A 241 6.31 2.10 -17.17
N GLY A 242 5.49 1.29 -16.51
CA GLY A 242 4.06 1.18 -16.77
C GLY A 242 3.21 2.07 -15.84
N PRO A 243 2.66 1.54 -14.74
CA PRO A 243 1.67 2.26 -13.94
C PRO A 243 2.17 3.59 -13.32
N LEU A 244 3.42 3.68 -12.85
CA LEU A 244 3.92 4.94 -12.26
C LEU A 244 4.04 6.06 -13.30
N ALA A 245 4.54 5.75 -14.49
CA ALA A 245 4.60 6.70 -15.61
C ALA A 245 3.20 7.20 -16.01
N ARG A 246 2.21 6.28 -16.12
CA ARG A 246 0.81 6.65 -16.38
C ARG A 246 0.24 7.56 -15.31
N ALA A 247 0.46 7.22 -14.03
CA ALA A 247 0.00 8.02 -12.90
C ALA A 247 0.52 9.47 -13.00
N GLN A 248 1.81 9.61 -13.35
CA GLN A 248 2.41 10.92 -13.48
C GLN A 248 1.88 11.75 -14.65
N VAL A 249 1.71 11.15 -15.82
CA VAL A 249 1.19 11.87 -16.99
C VAL A 249 -0.19 12.47 -16.65
N GLU A 250 -1.05 11.68 -16.01
CA GLU A 250 -2.39 12.15 -15.62
C GLU A 250 -2.35 13.22 -14.53
N VAL A 251 -1.51 13.08 -13.50
CA VAL A 251 -1.43 14.10 -12.44
C VAL A 251 -0.83 15.41 -12.94
N GLN A 252 0.17 15.35 -13.84
CA GLN A 252 0.80 16.55 -14.39
C GLN A 252 -0.15 17.29 -15.34
N ARG A 253 -0.95 16.56 -16.12
CA ARG A 253 -2.03 17.15 -16.93
C ARG A 253 -3.04 17.92 -16.07
N LEU A 254 -3.39 17.36 -14.91
CA LEU A 254 -4.24 17.97 -13.90
C LEU A 254 -3.64 19.23 -13.26
N LEU A 255 -2.37 19.17 -12.89
CA LEU A 255 -1.69 20.32 -12.31
C LEU A 255 -1.54 21.45 -13.33
N ALA A 256 -1.28 21.11 -14.60
CA ALA A 256 -1.21 22.07 -15.70
C ALA A 256 -2.56 22.76 -15.98
N SER A 257 -3.69 22.09 -15.75
CA SER A 257 -5.02 22.70 -15.87
C SER A 257 -5.38 23.62 -14.68
N ARG A 258 -4.48 23.79 -13.70
CA ARG A 258 -4.71 24.54 -12.46
C ARG A 258 -5.93 24.03 -11.69
N THR A 259 -6.02 22.69 -11.56
CA THR A 259 -7.15 22.06 -10.86
C THR A 259 -7.37 22.61 -9.45
N ASN A 260 -8.64 22.71 -9.04
CA ASN A 260 -9.01 22.99 -7.65
C ASN A 260 -8.89 21.75 -6.76
N LEU A 261 -8.57 20.59 -7.35
CA LEU A 261 -8.46 19.33 -6.63
C LEU A 261 -7.14 19.26 -5.86
N ILE A 262 -7.18 19.66 -4.59
CA ILE A 262 -6.01 19.76 -3.71
C ILE A 262 -5.21 18.43 -3.64
N PHE A 263 -5.88 17.28 -3.76
CA PHE A 263 -5.23 15.97 -3.67
C PHE A 263 -4.35 15.63 -4.88
N ALA A 264 -4.51 16.31 -6.01
CA ALA A 264 -3.59 16.18 -7.14
C ALA A 264 -2.17 16.59 -6.73
N TYR A 265 -2.04 17.65 -5.93
CA TYR A 265 -0.75 18.12 -5.40
C TYR A 265 -0.14 17.11 -4.43
N LYS A 266 -0.95 16.54 -3.52
CA LYS A 266 -0.51 15.45 -2.64
C LYS A 266 -0.03 14.27 -3.47
N LEU A 267 -0.82 13.79 -4.43
CA LEU A 267 -0.49 12.62 -5.24
C LEU A 267 0.79 12.85 -6.07
N SER A 268 0.96 14.04 -6.64
CA SER A 268 2.20 14.41 -7.35
C SER A 268 3.43 14.30 -6.44
N GLY A 269 3.32 14.73 -5.17
CA GLY A 269 4.41 14.60 -4.21
C GLY A 269 4.81 13.14 -3.95
N TYR A 270 3.83 12.22 -3.83
CA TYR A 270 4.12 10.79 -3.68
C TYR A 270 4.77 10.22 -4.94
N ILE A 271 4.25 10.55 -6.12
CA ILE A 271 4.81 10.11 -7.40
C ILE A 271 6.26 10.57 -7.55
N ASP A 272 6.55 11.83 -7.22
CA ASP A 272 7.90 12.39 -7.34
C ASP A 272 8.90 11.74 -6.35
N ILE A 273 8.47 11.41 -5.12
CA ILE A 273 9.29 10.62 -4.18
C ILE A 273 9.64 9.26 -4.77
N GLU A 274 8.65 8.52 -5.28
CA GLU A 274 8.86 7.19 -5.82
C GLU A 274 9.80 7.25 -7.02
N ARG A 275 9.58 8.21 -7.94
CA ARG A 275 10.46 8.41 -9.09
C ARG A 275 11.89 8.81 -8.72
N SER A 276 12.06 9.61 -7.66
CA SER A 276 13.41 9.97 -7.16
C SER A 276 14.20 8.74 -6.68
N GLY A 277 13.51 7.67 -6.24
CA GLY A 277 14.12 6.41 -5.83
C GLY A 277 14.65 5.56 -7.00
N ILE A 278 14.24 5.87 -8.23
CA ILE A 278 14.60 5.12 -9.44
C ILE A 278 15.83 5.73 -10.12
N ILE A 279 16.04 7.03 -9.93
CA ILE A 279 17.15 7.74 -10.56
C ILE A 279 18.47 7.22 -9.95
N PRO A 280 19.45 6.82 -10.78
CA PRO A 280 20.76 6.41 -10.28
C PRO A 280 21.37 7.50 -9.40
N ALA A 281 22.00 7.10 -8.28
CA ALA A 281 22.60 8.02 -7.31
C ALA A 281 23.62 8.99 -7.96
N ALA A 282 24.26 8.58 -9.05
CA ALA A 282 25.15 9.42 -9.86
C ALA A 282 24.47 10.69 -10.41
N ASN A 283 23.14 10.73 -10.51
CA ASN A 283 22.38 11.89 -10.98
C ASN A 283 21.70 12.63 -9.82
N ALA A 284 22.50 13.01 -8.82
CA ALA A 284 22.05 13.69 -7.60
C ALA A 284 21.28 14.99 -7.87
N ALA A 285 21.63 15.73 -8.94
CA ALA A 285 20.93 16.95 -9.33
C ALA A 285 19.46 16.69 -9.70
N LYS A 286 19.22 15.67 -10.53
CA LYS A 286 17.85 15.28 -10.91
C LYS A 286 17.07 14.70 -9.72
N ILE A 287 17.72 13.93 -8.84
CA ILE A 287 17.09 13.46 -7.59
C ILE A 287 16.64 14.67 -6.76
N LYS A 288 17.52 15.66 -6.57
CA LYS A 288 17.21 16.88 -5.83
C LYS A 288 16.04 17.64 -6.44
N GLU A 289 16.04 17.84 -7.76
CA GLU A 289 14.93 18.48 -8.50
C GLU A 289 13.58 17.79 -8.21
N MET A 290 13.55 16.45 -8.25
CA MET A 290 12.34 15.69 -7.94
C MET A 290 11.91 15.81 -6.48
N LEU A 291 12.87 15.79 -5.53
CA LEU A 291 12.55 15.97 -4.11
C LEU A 291 12.04 17.38 -3.81
N ASP A 292 12.56 18.40 -4.49
CA ASP A 292 12.11 19.78 -4.38
C ASP A 292 10.70 19.94 -4.99
N SER A 293 10.43 19.30 -6.15
CA SER A 293 9.08 19.21 -6.74
C SER A 293 8.09 18.54 -5.78
N ALA A 294 8.49 17.43 -5.15
CA ALA A 294 7.65 16.72 -4.19
C ALA A 294 7.30 17.59 -2.97
N GLU A 295 8.29 18.31 -2.42
CA GLU A 295 8.06 19.24 -1.31
C GLU A 295 7.13 20.38 -1.72
N GLY A 296 7.31 20.93 -2.92
CA GLY A 296 6.44 21.96 -3.48
C GLY A 296 4.98 21.49 -3.56
N GLY A 297 4.75 20.28 -4.08
CA GLY A 297 3.42 19.66 -4.13
C GLY A 297 2.79 19.50 -2.74
N PHE A 298 3.55 19.02 -1.76
CA PHE A 298 3.04 18.88 -0.38
C PHE A 298 2.73 20.21 0.30
N LYS A 299 3.57 21.24 0.12
CA LYS A 299 3.34 22.56 0.67
C LYS A 299 2.10 23.21 0.07
N GLU A 300 1.91 23.11 -1.25
CA GLU A 300 0.72 23.64 -1.92
C GLU A 300 -0.55 22.89 -1.49
N TYR A 301 -0.49 21.57 -1.31
CA TYR A 301 -1.59 20.80 -0.73
C TYR A 301 -1.96 21.29 0.68
N LEU A 302 -0.99 21.40 1.59
CA LEU A 302 -1.25 21.84 2.96
C LEU A 302 -1.80 23.26 3.03
N LYS A 303 -1.28 24.15 2.19
CA LYS A 303 -1.78 25.53 2.06
C LYS A 303 -3.27 25.55 1.69
N ARG A 304 -3.65 24.84 0.63
CA ARG A 304 -5.06 24.78 0.18
C ARG A 304 -5.98 24.03 1.14
N LEU A 305 -5.45 23.01 1.82
CA LEU A 305 -6.19 22.29 2.84
C LEU A 305 -6.58 23.23 4.01
N ILE A 306 -5.66 24.11 4.42
CA ILE A 306 -5.92 25.12 5.46
C ILE A 306 -6.93 26.17 4.98
N GLU A 307 -6.90 26.56 3.69
CA GLU A 307 -7.89 27.47 3.09
C GLU A 307 -9.31 26.89 3.13
N ILE A 308 -9.46 25.57 2.97
CA ILE A 308 -10.76 24.87 3.05
C ILE A 308 -11.18 24.59 4.49
N LYS A 309 -10.24 24.18 5.35
CA LYS A 309 -10.47 23.82 6.75
C LYS A 309 -9.28 24.30 7.59
N ALA A 310 -9.43 25.45 8.25
CA ALA A 310 -8.35 26.14 8.95
C ALA A 310 -7.56 25.27 9.96
N GLU A 311 -8.25 24.33 10.62
CA GLU A 311 -7.66 23.43 11.61
C GLU A 311 -7.18 22.09 11.02
N ALA A 312 -7.34 21.87 9.72
CA ALA A 312 -6.93 20.62 9.10
C ALA A 312 -5.42 20.45 9.16
N ARG A 313 -5.03 19.24 9.54
CA ARG A 313 -3.65 18.75 9.55
C ARG A 313 -3.61 17.44 8.80
N ASP A 314 -2.51 17.20 8.11
CA ASP A 314 -2.22 15.92 7.47
C ASP A 314 -0.84 15.48 7.96
N ALA A 315 -0.83 14.70 9.04
CA ALA A 315 0.40 14.27 9.73
C ALA A 315 1.32 13.47 8.80
N ASP A 316 0.73 12.67 7.90
CA ASP A 316 1.44 11.89 6.88
C ASP A 316 2.20 12.81 5.92
N VAL A 317 1.57 13.88 5.42
CA VAL A 317 2.26 14.87 4.58
C VAL A 317 3.35 15.64 5.34
N GLN A 318 3.12 15.98 6.61
CA GLN A 318 4.14 16.64 7.44
C GLN A 318 5.36 15.74 7.70
N GLU A 319 5.14 14.45 7.96
CA GLU A 319 6.20 13.44 8.07
C GLU A 319 6.98 13.35 6.76
N ARG A 320 6.29 13.34 5.60
CA ARG A 320 6.94 13.32 4.28
C ARG A 320 7.79 14.56 4.02
N ILE A 321 7.33 15.76 4.37
CA ILE A 321 8.16 16.98 4.25
C ILE A 321 9.43 16.86 5.13
N THR A 322 9.29 16.36 6.34
CA THR A 322 10.43 16.13 7.26
C THR A 322 11.42 15.11 6.67
N TYR A 323 10.92 14.02 6.11
CA TYR A 323 11.71 13.02 5.39
C TYR A 323 12.47 13.63 4.19
N LEU A 324 11.80 14.47 3.38
CA LEU A 324 12.42 15.16 2.24
C LEU A 324 13.57 16.08 2.68
N ALA A 325 13.39 16.82 3.79
CA ALA A 325 14.45 17.65 4.37
C ALA A 325 15.67 16.81 4.80
N ALA A 326 15.44 15.70 5.50
CA ALA A 326 16.51 14.79 5.92
C ALA A 326 17.27 14.19 4.71
N ARG A 327 16.53 13.72 3.69
CA ARG A 327 17.12 13.12 2.49
C ARG A 327 17.95 14.11 1.67
N ARG A 328 17.55 15.39 1.60
CA ARG A 328 18.38 16.45 0.97
C ARG A 328 19.66 16.72 1.74
N GLY A 329 19.61 16.70 3.07
CA GLY A 329 20.80 16.79 3.92
C GLY A 329 21.81 15.69 3.59
N GLN A 330 21.34 14.46 3.41
CA GLN A 330 22.18 13.32 3.01
C GLN A 330 22.79 13.51 1.62
N LEU A 331 22.00 13.89 0.61
CA LEU A 331 22.52 14.12 -0.75
C LEU A 331 23.62 15.20 -0.79
N THR A 332 23.46 16.25 0.02
CA THR A 332 24.45 17.33 0.13
C THR A 332 25.73 16.82 0.79
N GLN A 333 25.62 16.02 1.84
CA GLN A 333 26.77 15.40 2.50
C GLN A 333 27.50 14.43 1.58
N THR A 334 26.79 13.57 0.83
CA THR A 334 27.40 12.63 -0.13
C THR A 334 28.10 13.36 -1.27
N ALA A 335 27.51 14.45 -1.78
CA ALA A 335 28.15 15.27 -2.79
C ALA A 335 29.45 15.89 -2.25
N GLN A 336 29.42 16.42 -1.03
CA GLN A 336 30.58 17.02 -0.38
C GLN A 336 31.68 16.01 -0.04
N THR A 337 31.32 14.82 0.47
CA THR A 337 32.31 13.76 0.70
C THR A 337 32.89 13.26 -0.62
N SER A 338 32.09 13.09 -1.69
CA SER A 338 32.63 12.70 -2.99
C SER A 338 33.61 13.73 -3.57
N ALA A 339 33.35 15.03 -3.37
CA ALA A 339 34.23 16.11 -3.80
C ALA A 339 35.54 16.10 -2.99
N ASN A 340 35.43 16.01 -1.66
CA ASN A 340 36.57 15.94 -0.76
C ASN A 340 37.39 14.66 -0.97
N THR A 341 36.75 13.51 -1.21
CA THR A 341 37.41 12.24 -1.51
C THR A 341 38.09 12.26 -2.86
N LYS A 342 37.51 12.92 -3.87
CA LYS A 342 38.17 13.10 -5.18
C LYS A 342 39.40 14.00 -5.08
N GLU A 343 39.30 15.06 -4.28
CA GLU A 343 40.44 15.95 -3.98
C GLU A 343 41.52 15.24 -3.15
N PHE A 344 41.10 14.46 -2.14
CA PHE A 344 41.97 13.65 -1.29
C PHE A 344 42.61 12.48 -2.04
N LEU A 345 41.89 11.78 -2.91
CA LEU A 345 42.44 10.72 -3.76
C LEU A 345 43.38 11.29 -4.82
N GLY A 346 43.09 12.47 -5.38
CA GLY A 346 44.04 13.20 -6.22
C GLY A 346 45.30 13.63 -5.47
N ALA A 347 45.22 13.81 -4.15
CA ALA A 347 46.38 14.02 -3.29
C ALA A 347 47.11 12.71 -2.92
N ILE A 348 46.39 11.59 -2.74
CA ILE A 348 46.96 10.26 -2.46
C ILE A 348 47.62 9.65 -3.69
N GLU A 349 47.14 9.93 -4.90
CA GLU A 349 47.78 9.44 -6.14
C GLU A 349 49.22 9.95 -6.29
N LYS A 350 49.58 11.01 -5.55
CA LYS A 350 50.95 11.55 -5.43
C LYS A 350 51.78 10.89 -4.32
N ILE A 351 51.19 10.02 -3.51
CA ILE A 351 51.88 9.28 -2.44
C ILE A 351 52.15 7.85 -2.98
N PRO A 352 53.42 7.41 -3.08
CA PRO A 352 53.72 6.07 -3.56
C PRO A 352 53.00 5.02 -2.70
N ARG A 353 52.17 4.18 -3.36
CA ARG A 353 51.31 3.16 -2.76
C ARG A 353 52.03 2.10 -1.90
N SER A 354 53.36 2.16 -1.80
CA SER A 354 54.19 1.26 -1.00
C SER A 354 54.22 1.56 0.51
N ARG A 355 53.46 2.55 1.02
CA ARG A 355 53.56 2.96 2.44
C ARG A 355 52.26 2.99 3.26
N ILE A 356 51.08 2.73 2.70
CA ILE A 356 49.84 2.66 3.49
C ILE A 356 49.48 1.19 3.75
N GLY A 357 50.09 0.62 4.78
CA GLY A 357 49.59 -0.63 5.37
C GLY A 357 48.29 -0.33 6.10
N VAL A 358 47.15 -0.39 5.40
CA VAL A 358 45.84 -0.36 6.06
C VAL A 358 45.74 -1.63 6.91
N ALA A 359 45.84 -1.47 8.23
CA ALA A 359 45.67 -2.56 9.17
C ALA A 359 44.25 -3.12 8.98
N ILE A 360 44.16 -4.33 8.45
CA ILE A 360 42.87 -4.97 8.21
C ILE A 360 42.35 -5.43 9.57
N THR A 361 41.27 -4.80 10.03
CA THR A 361 40.65 -5.09 11.31
C THR A 361 40.02 -6.48 11.28
N THR A 362 40.33 -7.28 12.30
CA THR A 362 39.68 -8.56 12.56
C THR A 362 38.17 -8.34 12.73
N PRO A 363 37.30 -9.19 12.16
CA PRO A 363 35.87 -9.12 12.41
C PRO A 363 35.59 -9.19 13.91
N HIS A 364 34.63 -8.39 14.40
CA HIS A 364 34.24 -8.35 15.81
C HIS A 364 32.74 -8.05 15.94
N PRO A 365 32.08 -8.37 17.09
CA PRO A 365 30.71 -7.94 17.35
C PRO A 365 30.51 -6.45 17.08
N GLY A 366 29.43 -6.09 16.37
CA GLY A 366 29.17 -4.71 15.97
C GLY A 366 29.86 -4.28 14.67
N ALA A 367 30.74 -5.09 14.10
CA ALA A 367 31.38 -4.81 12.81
C ALA A 367 30.38 -4.95 11.65
N SER A 368 30.71 -4.28 10.56
CA SER A 368 29.99 -4.40 9.30
C SER A 368 30.18 -5.79 8.66
N ILE A 369 29.09 -6.35 8.13
CA ILE A 369 29.10 -7.62 7.41
C ILE A 369 28.09 -7.60 6.24
N GLY A 370 28.38 -8.30 5.16
CA GLY A 370 27.47 -8.38 4.00
C GLY A 370 27.93 -9.37 2.92
N PRO A 371 27.09 -9.63 1.91
CA PRO A 371 27.42 -10.51 0.79
C PRO A 371 28.51 -9.89 -0.09
N VAL A 372 29.39 -10.72 -0.63
CA VAL A 372 30.47 -10.25 -1.53
C VAL A 372 29.94 -9.57 -2.80
N ASP A 373 28.83 -10.06 -3.36
CA ASP A 373 28.33 -9.64 -4.68
C ASP A 373 27.17 -8.62 -4.62
N THR A 374 26.86 -8.07 -3.44
CA THR A 374 25.71 -7.16 -3.29
C THR A 374 26.09 -5.92 -2.49
N ALA A 375 25.40 -4.81 -2.75
CA ALA A 375 25.46 -3.61 -1.92
C ALA A 375 24.57 -3.71 -0.66
N ALA A 376 24.50 -4.91 -0.06
CA ALA A 376 23.75 -5.15 1.17
C ALA A 376 24.68 -5.24 2.38
N ALA A 377 24.16 -4.80 3.52
CA ALA A 377 24.98 -4.50 4.67
C ALA A 377 24.18 -4.59 5.97
N GLY A 378 24.74 -5.29 6.94
CA GLY A 378 24.23 -5.35 8.30
C GLY A 378 25.38 -5.38 9.29
N THR A 379 25.07 -5.81 10.50
CA THR A 379 25.99 -5.86 11.61
C THR A 379 26.22 -7.31 12.06
N LEU A 380 27.46 -7.64 12.36
CA LEU A 380 27.87 -8.92 12.93
C LEU A 380 27.43 -8.99 14.40
N CYS A 381 26.67 -10.02 14.79
CA CYS A 381 26.19 -10.22 16.16
C CYS A 381 27.30 -10.74 17.06
N CYS A 382 27.65 -12.01 16.90
CA CYS A 382 28.58 -12.73 17.77
C CYS A 382 29.16 -13.95 17.05
N PHE A 383 30.16 -14.55 17.68
CA PHE A 383 30.81 -15.78 17.27
C PHE A 383 30.38 -16.93 18.17
N VAL A 384 30.08 -18.08 17.57
CA VAL A 384 29.63 -19.27 18.29
C VAL A 384 30.32 -20.52 17.76
N LYS A 385 30.26 -21.59 18.54
CA LYS A 385 30.79 -22.90 18.18
C LYS A 385 29.78 -23.99 18.50
N ASP A 386 29.56 -24.90 17.55
CA ASP A 386 28.70 -26.07 17.79
C ASP A 386 29.42 -27.18 18.59
N ARG A 387 28.73 -28.30 18.82
CA ARG A 387 29.28 -29.46 19.54
C ARG A 387 30.42 -30.16 18.79
N ASP A 388 30.40 -30.11 17.46
CA ASP A 388 31.44 -30.70 16.60
C ASP A 388 32.66 -29.79 16.47
N GLY A 389 32.56 -28.59 17.02
CA GLY A 389 33.60 -27.60 17.09
C GLY A 389 33.74 -26.73 15.86
N LYS A 390 32.74 -26.71 14.97
CA LYS A 390 32.67 -25.77 13.87
C LYS A 390 32.33 -24.38 14.39
N HIS A 391 32.95 -23.37 13.79
CA HIS A 391 32.81 -21.98 14.19
C HIS A 391 31.83 -21.29 13.26
N TYR A 392 30.95 -20.46 13.82
CA TYR A 392 29.98 -19.67 13.06
C TYR A 392 30.00 -18.22 13.50
N LEU A 393 29.74 -17.33 12.54
CA LEU A 393 29.32 -15.96 12.80
C LEU A 393 27.80 -15.91 12.75
N LEU A 394 27.17 -15.21 13.70
CA LEU A 394 25.73 -14.97 13.69
C LEU A 394 25.41 -13.55 13.21
N THR A 395 24.40 -13.42 12.35
CA THR A 395 23.78 -12.14 11.97
C THR A 395 22.32 -12.37 11.54
N ALA A 396 21.59 -11.32 11.20
CA ALA A 396 20.22 -11.45 10.71
C ALA A 396 20.21 -12.02 9.27
N GLY A 397 19.35 -12.98 9.00
CA GLY A 397 19.30 -13.71 7.72
C GLY A 397 19.09 -12.82 6.50
N TYR A 398 18.24 -11.80 6.63
CA TYR A 398 17.98 -10.85 5.55
C TYR A 398 19.19 -9.97 5.20
N VAL A 399 20.26 -9.97 6.00
CA VAL A 399 21.50 -9.23 5.72
C VAL A 399 22.38 -9.95 4.70
N VAL A 400 22.38 -11.29 4.71
CA VAL A 400 23.44 -12.10 4.09
C VAL A 400 23.01 -12.91 2.87
N GLY A 401 21.74 -12.84 2.49
CA GLY A 401 21.22 -13.53 1.31
C GLY A 401 20.84 -14.99 1.60
N ASN A 402 21.20 -15.89 0.68
CA ASN A 402 20.78 -17.30 0.72
C ASN A 402 21.87 -18.21 1.31
N VAL A 403 21.49 -19.45 1.64
CA VAL A 403 22.46 -20.50 1.96
C VAL A 403 23.46 -20.65 0.81
N GLY A 404 24.73 -20.66 1.18
CA GLY A 404 25.86 -20.75 0.27
C GLY A 404 26.45 -19.41 -0.19
N THR A 405 25.85 -18.27 0.18
CA THR A 405 26.40 -16.96 -0.13
C THR A 405 27.72 -16.73 0.62
N MET A 406 28.73 -16.20 -0.10
CA MET A 406 30.02 -15.80 0.47
C MET A 406 29.90 -14.44 1.15
N ILE A 407 30.46 -14.34 2.36
CA ILE A 407 30.30 -13.18 3.23
C ILE A 407 31.64 -12.51 3.48
N VAL A 408 31.63 -11.18 3.44
CA VAL A 408 32.80 -10.35 3.70
C VAL A 408 32.59 -9.40 4.89
N SER A 409 33.69 -9.03 5.54
CA SER A 409 33.74 -8.00 6.58
C SER A 409 35.00 -7.13 6.40
N PRO A 410 34.88 -5.79 6.43
CA PRO A 410 33.63 -5.01 6.33
C PRO A 410 32.83 -5.36 5.06
N ALA A 411 31.53 -5.05 5.06
CA ALA A 411 30.69 -5.18 3.86
C ALA A 411 31.23 -4.31 2.72
N THR A 412 31.03 -4.76 1.48
CA THR A 412 31.53 -4.06 0.26
C THR A 412 31.08 -2.61 0.14
N ILE A 413 29.89 -2.28 0.64
CA ILE A 413 29.34 -0.92 0.65
C ILE A 413 30.14 0.08 1.51
N ASP A 414 30.99 -0.38 2.44
CA ASP A 414 31.79 0.52 3.27
C ASP A 414 33.03 1.07 2.58
N GLU A 415 33.32 0.63 1.35
CA GLU A 415 34.51 1.03 0.58
C GLU A 415 35.85 0.77 1.31
N ALA A 416 35.81 -0.02 2.40
CA ALA A 416 36.98 -0.48 3.13
C ALA A 416 37.48 -1.81 2.54
N PRO A 417 38.79 -2.12 2.65
CA PRO A 417 39.32 -3.43 2.25
C PRO A 417 38.59 -4.56 2.97
N SER A 418 37.73 -5.28 2.24
CA SER A 418 36.93 -6.38 2.77
C SER A 418 37.70 -7.69 2.69
N ARG A 419 37.47 -8.59 3.64
CA ARG A 419 37.97 -9.97 3.58
C ARG A 419 36.83 -10.95 3.70
N ASP A 420 36.98 -12.09 3.05
CA ASP A 420 36.10 -13.25 3.25
C ASP A 420 36.14 -13.65 4.72
N VAL A 421 34.96 -13.73 5.32
CA VAL A 421 34.78 -14.16 6.71
C VAL A 421 34.09 -15.52 6.83
N GLY A 422 33.41 -15.97 5.78
CA GLY A 422 32.80 -17.29 5.76
C GLY A 422 31.72 -17.43 4.68
N LYS A 423 30.93 -18.49 4.80
CA LYS A 423 29.84 -18.83 3.88
C LYS A 423 28.57 -19.11 4.67
N VAL A 424 27.41 -18.63 4.22
CA VAL A 424 26.12 -18.91 4.88
C VAL A 424 25.87 -20.41 4.84
N ALA A 425 25.89 -21.08 6.00
CA ALA A 425 25.66 -22.52 6.12
C ALA A 425 24.17 -22.82 6.32
N ALA A 426 23.47 -22.00 7.10
CA ALA A 426 22.05 -22.15 7.37
C ALA A 426 21.40 -20.80 7.72
N ILE A 427 20.08 -20.73 7.54
CA ILE A 427 19.23 -19.65 8.07
C ILE A 427 18.12 -20.31 8.88
N VAL A 428 18.12 -20.11 10.19
CA VAL A 428 17.22 -20.77 11.15
C VAL A 428 16.53 -19.68 11.95
N GLU A 429 15.20 -19.66 11.96
CA GLU A 429 14.42 -18.65 12.71
C GLU A 429 14.81 -17.19 12.36
N GLY A 430 15.19 -16.97 11.09
CA GLY A 430 15.66 -15.67 10.62
C GLY A 430 17.10 -15.31 11.02
N ILE A 431 17.82 -16.16 11.75
CA ILE A 431 19.25 -15.97 12.08
C ILE A 431 20.10 -16.73 11.08
N ALA A 432 21.08 -16.06 10.48
CA ALA A 432 22.06 -16.72 9.62
C ALA A 432 23.24 -17.26 10.44
N LEU A 433 23.59 -18.51 10.18
CA LEU A 433 24.83 -19.13 10.62
C LEU A 433 25.82 -19.10 9.46
N ILE A 434 26.94 -18.39 9.64
CA ILE A 434 27.98 -18.26 8.62
C ILE A 434 29.17 -19.11 9.07
N GLU A 435 29.39 -20.25 8.43
CA GLU A 435 30.51 -21.16 8.74
C GLU A 435 31.84 -20.49 8.37
N THR A 436 32.80 -20.54 9.29
CA THR A 436 34.13 -19.95 9.13
C THR A 436 35.23 -20.89 9.57
N SER A 437 36.35 -20.87 8.86
CA SER A 437 37.57 -21.57 9.24
C SER A 437 38.45 -20.76 10.20
N ARG A 438 38.05 -19.53 10.53
CA ARG A 438 38.81 -18.64 11.41
C ARG A 438 38.64 -19.04 12.87
N THR A 439 39.77 -19.22 13.56
CA THR A 439 39.85 -19.54 14.99
C THR A 439 40.35 -18.37 15.84
N ASP A 440 40.75 -17.26 15.19
CA ASP A 440 41.24 -16.04 15.84
C ASP A 440 40.12 -15.05 16.20
N LEU A 441 38.87 -15.51 16.17
CA LEU A 441 37.68 -14.71 16.45
C LEU A 441 37.37 -14.72 17.95
N ALA A 442 37.05 -13.56 18.50
CA ALA A 442 36.69 -13.41 19.92
C ALA A 442 35.47 -12.49 20.06
N ASN A 443 34.57 -12.81 20.98
CA ASN A 443 33.41 -11.98 21.31
C ASN A 443 33.80 -10.80 22.21
N THR A 444 34.76 -9.97 21.76
CA THR A 444 35.24 -8.83 22.55
C THR A 444 34.08 -7.92 22.95
N GLY A 445 33.91 -7.69 24.25
CA GLY A 445 32.83 -6.87 24.80
C GLY A 445 31.51 -7.62 25.03
N ILE A 446 31.47 -8.95 24.88
CA ILE A 446 30.35 -9.80 25.30
C ILE A 446 30.84 -10.77 26.38
N THR A 447 30.28 -10.69 27.58
CA THR A 447 30.75 -11.44 28.76
C THR A 447 30.03 -12.77 28.99
N GLY A 448 28.94 -13.02 28.25
CA GLY A 448 28.14 -14.22 28.35
C GLY A 448 26.79 -14.06 27.65
N VAL A 449 25.84 -14.95 27.93
CA VAL A 449 24.47 -14.88 27.43
C VAL A 449 23.55 -14.49 28.59
N ALA A 450 22.71 -13.48 28.40
CA ALA A 450 21.79 -12.98 29.40
C ALA A 450 20.53 -13.85 29.48
N ASP A 451 19.83 -13.79 30.63
CA ASP A 451 18.45 -14.25 30.72
C ASP A 451 17.50 -13.21 30.11
N MET A 452 16.22 -13.56 29.95
CA MET A 452 15.20 -12.66 29.40
C MET A 452 15.12 -11.37 30.25
N PRO A 453 15.26 -10.18 29.66
CA PRO A 453 15.14 -8.92 30.38
C PRO A 453 13.70 -8.67 30.85
N LYS A 454 13.53 -7.77 31.80
CA LYS A 454 12.24 -7.30 32.32
C LYS A 454 11.92 -5.89 31.79
N PRO A 455 10.63 -5.55 31.60
CA PRO A 455 10.24 -4.18 31.27
C PRO A 455 10.90 -3.16 32.22
N GLY A 456 11.52 -2.13 31.65
CA GLY A 456 12.31 -1.13 32.39
C GLY A 456 13.82 -1.39 32.39
N ASP A 457 14.29 -2.60 32.07
CA ASP A 457 15.72 -2.89 31.99
C ASP A 457 16.39 -2.06 30.87
N THR A 458 17.64 -1.65 31.10
CA THR A 458 18.43 -0.93 30.10
C THR A 458 19.19 -1.91 29.21
N LEU A 459 19.05 -1.75 27.90
CA LEU A 459 19.69 -2.57 26.88
C LEU A 459 20.58 -1.70 25.99
N LYS A 460 21.72 -2.26 25.54
CA LYS A 460 22.74 -1.59 24.73
C LYS A 460 22.88 -2.29 23.38
N LEU A 461 22.60 -1.58 22.29
CA LEU A 461 22.90 -2.02 20.92
C LEU A 461 24.35 -1.69 20.58
N ILE A 462 25.05 -2.60 19.91
CA ILE A 462 26.35 -2.31 19.28
C ILE A 462 26.23 -2.49 17.76
N GLY A 463 25.91 -1.41 17.04
CA GLY A 463 25.61 -1.42 15.60
C GLY A 463 26.71 -0.82 14.73
N ARG A 464 26.84 -1.24 13.46
CA ARG A 464 27.77 -0.59 12.52
C ARG A 464 27.47 0.90 12.34
N THR A 465 26.18 1.25 12.32
CA THR A 465 25.66 2.58 12.00
C THR A 465 25.50 3.37 13.27
N SER A 466 24.74 2.84 14.23
CA SER A 466 24.46 3.54 15.49
C SER A 466 25.63 3.51 16.48
N LYS A 467 26.69 2.75 16.20
CA LYS A 467 27.84 2.53 17.11
C LYS A 467 27.37 1.90 18.41
N SER A 468 27.22 2.67 19.47
CA SER A 468 26.67 2.19 20.74
C SER A 468 25.53 3.08 21.18
N VAL A 469 24.34 2.50 21.34
CA VAL A 469 23.12 3.22 21.76
C VAL A 469 22.40 2.39 22.80
N SER A 470 21.94 3.04 23.86
CA SER A 470 21.15 2.41 24.92
C SER A 470 19.69 2.80 24.84
N GLY A 471 18.83 1.89 25.29
CA GLY A 471 17.39 2.06 25.35
C GLY A 471 16.80 1.23 26.47
N THR A 472 15.49 1.33 26.65
CA THR A 472 14.76 0.67 27.73
C THR A 472 13.86 -0.41 27.16
N MET A 473 13.87 -1.59 27.78
CA MET A 473 12.94 -2.65 27.43
C MET A 473 11.50 -2.21 27.73
N ILE A 474 10.64 -2.30 26.73
CA ILE A 474 9.22 -1.98 26.82
C ILE A 474 8.43 -3.23 27.27
N GLY A 475 8.68 -4.37 26.61
CA GLY A 475 7.95 -5.60 26.85
C GLY A 475 8.29 -6.69 25.86
N ILE A 476 7.55 -7.79 25.92
CA ILE A 476 7.62 -8.90 24.96
C ILE A 476 6.39 -8.81 24.06
N GLU A 477 6.61 -8.95 22.76
CA GLU A 477 5.56 -8.91 21.75
C GLU A 477 5.61 -10.15 20.87
N LYS A 478 4.46 -10.57 20.37
CA LYS A 478 4.39 -11.60 19.33
C LYS A 478 4.53 -10.96 17.97
N SER A 479 5.49 -11.45 17.18
CA SER A 479 5.75 -10.94 15.84
C SER A 479 5.70 -12.05 14.80
N SER A 480 4.90 -11.82 13.76
CA SER A 480 4.87 -12.65 12.54
C SER A 480 5.90 -12.21 11.51
N LEU A 481 6.60 -11.08 11.72
CA LEU A 481 7.57 -10.51 10.77
C LEU A 481 8.72 -11.49 10.44
N PHE A 482 8.97 -12.46 11.32
CA PHE A 482 10.07 -13.42 11.19
C PHE A 482 9.64 -14.77 10.62
N SER A 483 8.36 -14.92 10.28
CA SER A 483 7.83 -16.15 9.67
C SER A 483 8.10 -16.25 8.16
N MET A 484 8.67 -15.21 7.52
CA MET A 484 9.06 -15.25 6.11
C MET A 484 10.35 -16.06 5.93
N GLY A 485 10.22 -17.39 5.93
CA GLY A 485 11.32 -18.33 5.67
C GLY A 485 11.21 -19.66 6.42
N SER A 486 10.37 -19.71 7.46
CA SER A 486 10.07 -20.95 8.19
C SER A 486 8.71 -21.47 7.71
N ALA A 487 8.62 -22.76 7.38
CA ALA A 487 7.40 -23.40 6.87
C ALA A 487 6.21 -23.38 7.85
N SER A 488 6.43 -22.97 9.10
CA SER A 488 5.41 -22.76 10.10
C SER A 488 5.20 -21.25 10.32
N GLY A 489 3.97 -20.80 10.10
CA GLY A 489 3.44 -19.45 10.42
C GLY A 489 3.48 -19.08 11.91
N ALA A 490 4.45 -19.58 12.67
CA ALA A 490 4.49 -19.44 14.13
C ALA A 490 4.96 -18.04 14.51
N GLU A 491 4.14 -17.36 15.31
CA GLU A 491 4.52 -16.11 15.97
C GLU A 491 5.69 -16.38 16.92
N GLN A 492 6.71 -15.54 16.87
CA GLN A 492 7.83 -15.60 17.80
C GLN A 492 7.76 -14.47 18.82
N ASP A 493 8.15 -14.76 20.05
CA ASP A 493 8.31 -13.77 21.10
C ASP A 493 9.56 -12.93 20.82
N VAL A 494 9.36 -11.62 20.68
CA VAL A 494 10.43 -10.64 20.48
C VAL A 494 10.43 -9.59 21.57
N ILE A 495 11.61 -9.13 21.94
CA ILE A 495 11.81 -8.07 22.92
C ILE A 495 11.61 -6.74 22.19
N ALA A 496 10.63 -5.97 22.64
CA ALA A 496 10.43 -4.59 22.23
C ALA A 496 11.27 -3.66 23.11
N VAL A 497 12.09 -2.83 22.49
CA VAL A 497 12.94 -1.84 23.15
C VAL A 497 12.61 -0.47 22.57
N THR A 498 12.74 0.60 23.38
CA THR A 498 12.72 1.97 22.83
C THR A 498 13.65 2.04 21.61
N ARG A 499 13.30 2.84 20.61
CA ARG A 499 14.08 2.88 19.37
C ARG A 499 15.56 3.20 19.62
N ILE A 500 16.42 2.20 19.39
CA ILE A 500 17.88 2.29 19.49
C ILE A 500 18.61 2.01 18.18
N SER A 501 17.86 1.74 17.10
CA SER A 501 18.43 1.25 15.83
C SER A 501 18.24 2.19 14.63
N SER A 502 19.23 2.12 13.73
CA SER A 502 19.32 2.83 12.45
C SER A 502 19.42 1.82 11.28
N PRO A 503 19.22 2.26 10.01
CA PRO A 503 19.45 1.37 8.87
C PRO A 503 20.89 0.86 8.87
N GLY A 504 21.08 -0.44 8.60
CA GLY A 504 22.39 -1.10 8.66
C GLY A 504 22.72 -1.77 10.01
N ASP A 505 21.97 -1.50 11.07
CA ASP A 505 22.18 -2.17 12.36
C ASP A 505 21.54 -3.57 12.42
N GLY A 506 20.82 -3.99 11.37
CA GLY A 506 20.24 -5.34 11.29
C GLY A 506 21.29 -6.41 11.57
N GLY A 507 21.02 -7.30 12.51
CA GLY A 507 21.95 -8.32 12.98
C GLY A 507 22.87 -7.88 14.13
N ALA A 508 22.78 -6.65 14.62
CA ALA A 508 23.61 -6.17 15.72
C ALA A 508 23.32 -6.91 17.05
N PRO A 509 24.34 -7.14 17.89
CA PRO A 509 24.15 -7.67 19.23
C PRO A 509 23.48 -6.61 20.11
N VAL A 510 22.55 -7.08 20.95
CA VAL A 510 21.94 -6.30 22.01
C VAL A 510 22.35 -6.90 23.34
N LEU A 511 22.93 -6.09 24.21
CA LEU A 511 23.52 -6.48 25.48
C LEU A 511 22.74 -5.88 26.65
N ASP A 512 22.83 -6.52 27.82
CA ASP A 512 22.41 -5.91 29.08
C ASP A 512 23.50 -5.00 29.67
N THR A 513 23.25 -4.48 30.88
CA THR A 513 24.19 -3.61 31.60
C THR A 513 25.48 -4.31 32.06
N GLN A 514 25.52 -5.65 32.03
CA GLN A 514 26.66 -6.50 32.39
C GLN A 514 27.40 -6.99 31.14
N GLU A 515 27.06 -6.45 29.97
CA GLU A 515 27.61 -6.84 28.68
C GLU A 515 27.32 -8.29 28.29
N ARG A 516 26.24 -8.87 28.83
CA ARG A 516 25.77 -10.19 28.44
C ARG A 516 24.83 -10.07 27.24
N LEU A 517 24.96 -10.98 26.28
CA LEU A 517 24.17 -11.02 25.05
C LEU A 517 22.71 -11.39 25.34
N VAL A 518 21.81 -10.45 25.12
CA VAL A 518 20.36 -10.65 25.26
C VAL A 518 19.79 -11.23 23.97
N GLY A 519 20.18 -10.67 22.82
CA GLY A 519 19.61 -11.06 21.55
C GLY A 519 20.24 -10.36 20.35
N ILE A 520 19.60 -10.57 19.21
CA ILE A 520 20.00 -10.01 17.91
C ILE A 520 18.93 -9.03 17.42
N LEU A 521 19.34 -7.85 16.96
CA LEU A 521 18.42 -6.88 16.38
C LEU A 521 17.91 -7.37 15.03
N MET A 522 16.59 -7.55 14.90
CA MET A 522 15.98 -8.12 13.69
C MET A 522 15.14 -7.11 12.90
N ALA A 523 14.47 -6.20 13.59
CA ALA A 523 13.59 -5.25 12.92
C ALA A 523 13.49 -3.94 13.70
N ARG A 524 12.84 -2.97 13.06
CA ARG A 524 12.48 -1.70 13.68
C ARG A 524 11.12 -1.24 13.18
N SER A 525 10.46 -0.47 14.03
CA SER A 525 9.38 0.44 13.66
C SER A 525 9.84 1.89 13.91
N ASN A 526 8.94 2.85 13.73
CA ASN A 526 9.23 4.24 14.07
C ASN A 526 9.41 4.48 15.59
N GLU A 527 8.82 3.61 16.42
CA GLU A 527 8.72 3.78 17.87
C GLU A 527 9.64 2.83 18.66
N LYS A 528 9.84 1.62 18.14
CA LYS A 528 10.55 0.54 18.85
C LYS A 528 11.52 -0.22 17.95
N SER A 529 12.56 -0.77 18.57
CA SER A 529 13.47 -1.76 18.01
C SER A 529 13.04 -3.15 18.48
N LEU A 530 13.03 -4.13 17.58
CA LEU A 530 12.63 -5.51 17.88
C LEU A 530 13.85 -6.42 17.89
N VAL A 531 14.04 -7.09 19.01
CA VAL A 531 15.20 -7.94 19.30
C VAL A 531 14.74 -9.37 19.48
N LEU A 532 15.35 -10.29 18.74
CA LEU A 532 15.10 -11.72 18.89
C LEU A 532 15.99 -12.26 20.01
N PRO A 533 15.41 -12.85 21.08
CA PRO A 533 16.19 -13.42 22.19
C PRO A 533 17.10 -14.54 21.69
N LEU A 534 18.36 -14.54 22.10
CA LEU A 534 19.34 -15.53 21.61
C LEU A 534 19.54 -16.74 22.51
N LYS A 535 19.24 -16.65 23.81
CA LYS A 535 19.50 -17.75 24.76
C LYS A 535 18.86 -19.06 24.31
N ASP A 536 17.55 -19.07 24.11
CA ASP A 536 16.83 -20.28 23.72
C ASP A 536 17.24 -20.77 22.33
N PHE A 537 17.57 -19.85 21.41
CA PHE A 537 18.08 -20.20 20.10
C PHE A 537 19.43 -20.94 20.19
N LEU A 538 20.36 -20.43 20.99
CA LEU A 538 21.68 -21.04 21.20
C LEU A 538 21.54 -22.43 21.86
N ASP A 539 20.71 -22.54 22.89
CA ASP A 539 20.48 -23.79 23.62
C ASP A 539 19.88 -24.87 22.71
N ARG A 540 18.82 -24.53 21.94
CA ARG A 540 18.15 -25.44 21.01
C ARG A 540 19.05 -25.92 19.88
N ASN A 541 19.93 -25.05 19.38
CA ASN A 541 20.85 -25.37 18.28
C ASN A 541 22.21 -25.86 18.77
N HIS A 542 22.39 -26.03 20.08
CA HIS A 542 23.63 -26.51 20.70
C HIS A 542 24.86 -25.68 20.33
N LEU A 543 24.68 -24.36 20.31
CA LEU A 543 25.71 -23.37 20.01
C LEU A 543 26.22 -22.75 21.29
N ASN A 544 27.54 -22.70 21.47
CA ASN A 544 28.20 -22.05 22.59
C ASN A 544 28.83 -20.73 22.13
N LEU A 545 28.65 -19.67 22.93
CA LEU A 545 29.35 -18.40 22.72
C LEU A 545 30.86 -18.62 22.91
N LEU A 546 31.68 -18.12 21.98
CA LEU A 546 33.14 -18.24 21.98
C LEU A 546 33.85 -17.25 22.91
#